data_AF-A0A6P8SXR2-F1
#
_entry.id   AF-A0A6P8SXR2-F1
#
_cell.length_a   1.000
_cell.length_b   1.000
_cell.length_c   1.000
_cell.angle_alpha   90.00
_cell.angle_beta   90.00
_cell.angle_gamma   90.00
#
_symmetry.space_group_name_H-M   'P 1'
#
loop_
_entity.id
_entity.type
_entity.pdbx_description
1 polymer ?
#
loop_
_entity_poly.entity_id
_entity_poly.type
_entity_poly.pdbx_seq_one_letter_code
_entity_poly.pdbx_strand_id
1 'polypeptide(L)'
;MAGLCWMTVMLTVLLSAGDRADAVDSADAVDLETLASYVNQISALYGTHGTYSLAVSIPLPEMNRNKNKKTFLADLLKKSDPVERVKDKLDKDEVYVGTRVVASKFQEEGQHAESRVVDNLVTLFNNKVNKAQDMLLFYAFTTPCGKCFQLGSTGNNLDRYNQIRLWQSYAAVFSEVFQPRDKKDRLPDVNMGAAIQLFGNYQGPRGQIGLDHIFRCMKPEGSKSMVCISCDNGNQVADQCFSDED
;
A
#
# COMPACT_ATOMS: atom_id res chain seq x y z
N MET A 1 15.09 -75.00 -30.27
CA MET A 1 14.94 -74.79 -28.81
C MET A 1 15.59 -73.45 -28.50
N ALA A 2 14.99 -72.30 -28.81
CA ALA A 2 13.77 -71.70 -28.26
C ALA A 2 13.84 -71.48 -26.73
N GLY A 3 14.33 -70.30 -26.33
CA GLY A 3 13.55 -69.37 -25.52
C GLY A 3 13.60 -69.46 -23.98
N LEU A 4 13.67 -68.25 -23.40
CA LEU A 4 13.20 -67.79 -22.09
C LEU A 4 14.20 -67.62 -20.93
N CYS A 5 14.30 -66.33 -20.57
CA CYS A 5 14.29 -65.74 -19.23
C CYS A 5 15.60 -65.89 -18.42
N TRP A 6 16.08 -64.85 -17.73
CA TRP A 6 15.35 -64.10 -16.72
C TRP A 6 15.78 -62.62 -16.64
N MET A 7 14.81 -61.79 -16.24
CA MET A 7 14.96 -60.38 -15.91
C MET A 7 15.86 -60.19 -14.68
N THR A 8 16.80 -59.24 -14.74
CA THR A 8 17.30 -58.59 -13.53
C THR A 8 16.56 -57.28 -13.35
N VAL A 9 15.48 -57.34 -12.56
CA VAL A 9 14.85 -56.18 -11.93
C VAL A 9 15.83 -55.65 -10.90
N MET A 10 16.51 -54.53 -11.18
CA MET A 10 17.20 -53.76 -10.15
C MET A 10 16.17 -52.86 -9.47
N LEU A 11 15.66 -53.35 -8.35
CA LEU A 11 14.79 -52.64 -7.43
C LEU A 11 15.67 -51.72 -6.56
N THR A 12 15.95 -50.50 -7.00
CA THR A 12 16.44 -49.46 -6.08
C THR A 12 15.24 -48.72 -5.52
N VAL A 13 14.79 -49.18 -4.35
CA VAL A 13 13.91 -48.44 -3.45
C VAL A 13 14.75 -47.30 -2.85
N LEU A 14 14.64 -46.09 -3.40
CA LEU A 14 15.02 -44.88 -2.69
C LEU A 14 13.80 -44.37 -1.94
N LEU A 15 13.71 -44.77 -0.67
CA LEU A 15 12.90 -44.11 0.34
C LEU A 15 13.55 -42.75 0.66
N SER A 16 13.06 -41.68 0.04
CA SER A 16 13.24 -40.32 0.57
C SER A 16 11.87 -39.81 1.04
N ALA A 17 11.47 -40.26 2.23
CA ALA A 17 10.47 -39.53 3.01
C ALA A 17 11.21 -38.48 3.84
N GLY A 18 10.97 -37.23 3.50
CA GLY A 18 11.51 -36.04 4.16
C GLY A 18 10.70 -34.84 3.71
N ASP A 19 9.46 -34.76 4.20
CA ASP A 19 8.64 -33.56 4.14
C ASP A 19 9.36 -32.38 4.80
N ARG A 20 9.48 -31.28 4.04
CA ARG A 20 9.50 -29.85 4.45
C ARG A 20 9.78 -29.06 3.16
N ALA A 21 8.79 -28.32 2.64
CA ALA A 21 8.66 -26.88 2.90
C ALA A 21 9.99 -26.17 2.53
N ASP A 22 10.15 -25.45 1.43
CA ASP A 22 9.29 -24.36 0.98
C ASP A 22 9.40 -24.19 -0.55
N ALA A 23 8.32 -24.48 -1.27
CA ALA A 23 8.00 -23.62 -2.40
C ALA A 23 7.61 -22.28 -1.76
N VAL A 24 8.48 -21.28 -1.88
CA VAL A 24 8.07 -19.89 -1.66
C VAL A 24 7.14 -19.58 -2.83
N ASP A 25 5.87 -19.94 -2.68
CA ASP A 25 4.80 -19.31 -3.42
C ASP A 25 5.00 -17.81 -3.22
N SER A 26 5.13 -17.09 -4.33
CA SER A 26 5.13 -15.64 -4.40
C SER A 26 3.92 -15.09 -3.65
N ALA A 27 4.11 -14.76 -2.38
CA ALA A 27 3.12 -14.20 -1.46
C ALA A 27 2.93 -12.69 -1.69
N ASP A 28 2.95 -12.26 -2.95
CA ASP A 28 3.08 -10.85 -3.33
C ASP A 28 1.75 -10.16 -3.65
N ALA A 29 0.66 -10.92 -3.83
CA ALA A 29 -0.66 -10.33 -3.97
C ALA A 29 -1.26 -10.09 -2.57
N VAL A 30 -1.35 -8.82 -2.16
CA VAL A 30 -2.15 -8.45 -1.00
C VAL A 30 -3.61 -8.78 -1.32
N ASP A 31 -4.19 -9.74 -0.61
CA ASP A 31 -5.61 -10.08 -0.72
C ASP A 31 -6.47 -8.84 -0.49
N LEU A 32 -7.39 -8.55 -1.42
CA LEU A 32 -8.20 -7.31 -1.42
C LEU A 32 -9.11 -7.21 -0.20
N GLU A 33 -9.62 -8.34 0.32
CA GLU A 33 -10.43 -8.33 1.54
C GLU A 33 -9.58 -7.97 2.76
N THR A 34 -8.36 -8.52 2.83
CA THR A 34 -7.38 -8.19 3.86
C THR A 34 -6.96 -6.72 3.78
N LEU A 35 -6.67 -6.20 2.58
CA LEU A 35 -6.34 -4.78 2.37
C LEU A 35 -7.50 -3.88 2.80
N ALA A 36 -8.73 -4.20 2.40
CA ALA A 36 -9.92 -3.48 2.81
C ALA A 36 -10.11 -3.49 4.33
N SER A 37 -9.84 -4.61 4.99
CA SER A 37 -9.87 -4.70 6.45
C SER A 37 -8.82 -3.80 7.10
N TYR A 38 -7.61 -3.74 6.56
CA TYR A 38 -6.53 -2.88 7.08
C TYR A 38 -6.87 -1.41 6.91
N VAL A 39 -7.27 -1.00 5.72
CA VAL A 39 -7.66 0.39 5.42
C VAL A 39 -8.84 0.79 6.31
N ASN A 40 -9.86 -0.05 6.46
CA ASN A 40 -11.00 0.24 7.32
C ASN A 40 -10.59 0.46 8.79
N GLN A 41 -9.69 -0.37 9.33
CA GLN A 41 -9.18 -0.21 10.70
C GLN A 41 -8.33 1.06 10.85
N ILE A 42 -7.42 1.32 9.91
CA ILE A 42 -6.54 2.50 9.94
C ILE A 42 -7.36 3.79 9.82
N SER A 43 -8.30 3.86 8.87
CA SER A 43 -9.17 5.03 8.69
C SER A 43 -10.10 5.24 9.89
N ALA A 44 -10.59 4.18 10.53
CA ALA A 44 -11.39 4.30 11.75
C ALA A 44 -10.60 4.86 12.94
N LEU A 45 -9.29 4.59 13.02
CA LEU A 45 -8.43 5.12 14.09
C LEU A 45 -7.97 6.55 13.80
N TYR A 46 -7.47 6.80 12.60
CA TYR A 46 -6.68 8.00 12.31
C TYR A 46 -7.33 8.94 11.30
N GLY A 47 -8.37 8.51 10.59
CA GLY A 47 -9.03 9.31 9.55
C GLY A 47 -9.58 10.63 10.09
N THR A 48 -9.19 11.75 9.48
CA THR A 48 -9.53 13.10 9.94
C THR A 48 -10.27 13.88 8.86
N HIS A 49 -10.83 15.04 9.21
CA HIS A 49 -11.50 15.91 8.25
C HIS A 49 -10.50 16.53 7.27
N GLY A 50 -10.89 16.64 5.99
CA GLY A 50 -10.03 17.15 4.92
C GLY A 50 -9.09 16.08 4.33
N THR A 51 -8.15 16.51 3.48
CA THR A 51 -7.19 15.61 2.85
C THR A 51 -6.07 15.24 3.83
N TYR A 52 -5.83 13.94 3.99
CA TYR A 52 -4.76 13.41 4.84
C TYR A 52 -4.08 12.22 4.18
N SER A 53 -2.90 11.87 4.67
CA SER A 53 -2.13 10.72 4.21
C SER A 53 -1.46 10.03 5.39
N LEU A 54 -1.28 8.71 5.27
CA LEU A 54 -0.58 7.90 6.25
C LEU A 54 0.41 6.96 5.56
N ALA A 55 1.47 6.59 6.27
CA ALA A 55 2.28 5.43 5.99
C ALA A 55 2.27 4.54 7.23
N VAL A 56 1.88 3.27 7.06
CA VAL A 56 1.68 2.32 8.17
C VAL A 56 2.49 1.06 7.93
N SER A 57 3.34 0.68 8.88
CA SER A 57 4.12 -0.58 8.85
C SER A 57 3.36 -1.70 9.56
N ILE A 58 2.89 -2.68 8.78
CA ILE A 58 2.03 -3.78 9.22
C ILE A 58 2.84 -5.08 9.30
N PRO A 59 3.03 -5.69 10.48
CA PRO A 59 3.92 -6.85 10.60
C PRO A 59 3.24 -8.16 10.16
N LEU A 60 3.51 -8.61 8.93
CA LEU A 60 2.81 -9.74 8.32
C LEU A 60 2.92 -11.05 9.14
N PRO A 61 4.08 -11.44 9.72
CA PRO A 61 4.16 -12.65 10.53
C PRO A 61 3.27 -12.64 11.78
N GLU A 62 3.13 -11.50 12.46
CA GLU A 62 2.19 -11.38 13.58
C GLU A 62 0.74 -11.39 13.09
N MET A 63 0.45 -10.67 12.00
CA MET A 63 -0.88 -10.66 11.39
C MET A 63 -1.32 -12.07 11.00
N ASN A 64 -0.45 -12.88 10.41
CA ASN A 64 -0.77 -14.21 9.91
C ASN A 64 -0.92 -15.25 11.04
N ARG A 65 -0.20 -15.10 12.15
CA ARG A 65 -0.34 -15.97 13.33
C ARG A 65 -1.58 -15.66 14.16
N ASN A 66 -2.12 -14.44 14.07
CA ASN A 66 -3.25 -14.03 14.89
C ASN A 66 -4.59 -14.48 14.27
N LYS A 67 -5.38 -15.26 15.04
CA LYS A 67 -6.72 -15.71 14.62
C LYS A 67 -7.75 -14.58 14.52
N ASN A 68 -7.52 -13.45 15.18
CA ASN A 68 -8.39 -12.28 15.16
C ASN A 68 -7.73 -11.09 14.42
N LYS A 69 -7.39 -11.29 13.14
CA LYS A 69 -6.81 -10.26 12.27
C LYS A 69 -7.63 -8.95 12.23
N LYS A 70 -8.95 -9.07 12.42
CA LYS A 70 -9.92 -7.95 12.34
C LYS A 70 -9.76 -6.91 13.46
N THR A 71 -9.17 -7.26 14.60
CA THR A 71 -8.95 -6.31 15.70
C THR A 71 -7.47 -6.17 16.07
N PHE A 72 -6.65 -7.18 15.76
CA PHE A 72 -5.25 -7.19 16.15
C PHE A 72 -4.47 -6.00 15.59
N LEU A 73 -4.70 -5.61 14.33
CA LEU A 73 -4.03 -4.43 13.76
C LEU A 73 -4.41 -3.17 14.54
N ALA A 74 -5.70 -2.95 14.80
CA ALA A 74 -6.15 -1.79 15.55
C ALA A 74 -5.55 -1.74 16.97
N ASP A 75 -5.48 -2.87 17.68
CA ASP A 75 -4.90 -2.95 19.03
C ASP A 75 -3.39 -2.70 19.01
N LEU A 76 -2.68 -3.25 18.02
CA LEU A 76 -1.25 -3.02 17.81
C LEU A 76 -0.96 -1.53 17.57
N LEU A 77 -1.74 -0.90 16.68
CA LEU A 77 -1.58 0.51 16.33
C LEU A 77 -1.90 1.42 17.51
N LYS A 78 -2.99 1.19 18.25
CA LYS A 78 -3.29 1.93 19.49
C LYS A 78 -2.17 1.86 20.53
N LYS A 79 -1.51 0.70 20.65
CA LYS A 79 -0.42 0.49 21.61
C LYS A 79 0.87 1.18 21.17
N SER A 80 1.20 1.12 19.88
CA SER A 80 2.47 1.63 19.34
C SER A 80 2.41 3.11 19.00
N ASP A 81 1.27 3.57 18.48
CA ASP A 81 1.01 4.92 17.98
C ASP A 81 -0.39 5.38 18.44
N PRO A 82 -0.52 5.83 19.72
CA PRO A 82 -1.81 6.17 20.32
C PRO A 82 -2.60 7.20 19.50
N VAL A 83 -3.90 6.93 19.31
CA VAL A 83 -4.80 7.71 18.44
C VAL A 83 -4.76 9.19 18.76
N GLU A 84 -4.83 9.54 20.03
CA GLU A 84 -4.88 10.91 20.53
C GLU A 84 -3.61 11.68 20.18
N ARG A 85 -2.44 11.01 20.17
CA ARG A 85 -1.17 11.66 19.79
C ARG A 85 -1.07 11.89 18.29
N VAL A 86 -1.60 10.97 17.50
CA VAL A 86 -1.69 11.15 16.03
C VAL A 86 -2.64 12.32 15.73
N LYS A 87 -3.83 12.30 16.33
CA LYS A 87 -4.86 13.33 16.15
C LYS A 87 -4.38 14.71 16.59
N ASP A 88 -3.76 14.84 17.75
CA ASP A 88 -3.22 16.12 18.24
C ASP A 88 -2.22 16.75 17.25
N LYS A 89 -1.36 15.94 16.62
CA LYS A 89 -0.44 16.42 15.59
C LYS A 89 -1.15 16.84 14.31
N LEU A 90 -2.08 16.01 13.82
CA LEU A 90 -2.85 16.33 12.62
C LEU A 90 -3.67 17.61 12.82
N ASP A 91 -4.33 17.76 13.96
CA ASP A 91 -5.16 18.94 14.26
C ASP A 91 -4.33 20.23 14.27
N LYS A 92 -3.06 20.16 14.68
CA LYS A 92 -2.07 21.26 14.66
C LYS A 92 -1.35 21.45 13.33
N ASP A 93 -1.76 20.76 12.26
CA ASP A 93 -1.08 20.82 10.96
C ASP A 93 0.36 20.29 11.00
N GLU A 94 0.72 19.48 11.99
CA GLU A 94 2.06 18.89 12.14
C GLU A 94 2.13 17.48 11.54
N VAL A 95 3.34 17.04 11.17
CA VAL A 95 3.58 15.63 10.79
C VAL A 95 3.72 14.81 12.07
N TYR A 96 2.90 13.78 12.20
CA TYR A 96 3.12 12.74 13.19
C TYR A 96 4.14 11.74 12.66
N VAL A 97 5.17 11.46 13.45
CA VAL A 97 6.14 10.39 13.18
C VAL A 97 6.23 9.50 14.41
N GLY A 98 5.77 8.27 14.27
CA GLY A 98 5.67 7.30 15.34
C GLY A 98 6.52 6.04 15.11
N THR A 99 6.11 4.95 15.74
CA THR A 99 6.78 3.65 15.66
C THR A 99 6.41 2.89 14.39
N ARG A 100 5.12 2.85 14.06
CA ARG A 100 4.57 2.16 12.88
C ARG A 100 3.78 3.10 11.98
N VAL A 101 3.46 4.32 12.44
CA VAL A 101 2.65 5.29 11.70
C VAL A 101 3.43 6.57 11.44
N VAL A 102 3.41 7.04 10.19
CA VAL A 102 3.62 8.45 9.84
C VAL A 102 2.30 8.99 9.30
N ALA A 103 1.89 10.18 9.73
CA ALA A 103 0.64 10.77 9.29
C ALA A 103 0.79 12.28 9.10
N SER A 104 0.10 12.81 8.10
CA SER A 104 0.01 14.25 7.88
C SER A 104 -1.33 14.62 7.25
N LYS A 105 -1.76 15.87 7.46
CA LYS A 105 -2.87 16.47 6.71
C LYS A 105 -2.36 17.53 5.75
N PHE A 106 -3.18 17.86 4.76
CA PHE A 106 -2.94 18.97 3.86
C PHE A 106 -2.74 20.25 4.66
N GLN A 107 -1.68 20.99 4.33
CA GLN A 107 -1.37 22.28 4.94
C GLN A 107 -1.61 23.37 3.91
N GLU A 108 -2.42 24.38 4.25
CA GLU A 108 -2.83 25.46 3.32
C GLU A 108 -1.63 26.24 2.76
N GLU A 109 -0.50 26.29 3.49
CA GLU A 109 0.72 27.00 3.09
C GLU A 109 1.66 26.19 2.15
N GLY A 110 1.17 25.13 1.50
CA GLY A 110 1.76 24.69 0.22
C GLY A 110 2.37 23.29 0.16
N GLN A 111 2.11 22.39 1.13
CA GLN A 111 2.54 21.00 1.05
C GLN A 111 1.37 20.02 1.14
N HIS A 112 1.30 19.13 0.15
CA HIS A 112 0.33 18.05 0.09
C HIS A 112 0.61 17.02 1.19
N ALA A 113 -0.44 16.45 1.79
CA ALA A 113 -0.33 15.50 2.90
C ALA A 113 0.63 14.35 2.56
N GLU A 114 0.52 13.84 1.34
CA GLU A 114 1.33 12.74 0.84
C GLU A 114 2.82 13.12 0.75
N SER A 115 3.13 14.34 0.30
CA SER A 115 4.51 14.86 0.22
C SER A 115 5.16 14.83 1.60
N ARG A 116 4.41 15.31 2.61
CA ARG A 116 4.87 15.39 3.99
C ARG A 116 5.09 14.01 4.61
N VAL A 117 4.26 13.03 4.25
CA VAL A 117 4.44 11.64 4.67
C VAL A 117 5.67 11.01 4.00
N VAL A 118 5.85 11.15 2.68
CA VAL A 118 6.99 10.54 1.98
C VAL A 118 8.33 11.14 2.40
N ASP A 119 8.37 12.43 2.74
CA ASP A 119 9.55 13.09 3.33
C ASP A 119 9.96 12.49 4.68
N ASN A 120 8.99 11.91 5.40
CA ASN A 120 9.19 11.32 6.72
C ASN A 120 9.16 9.79 6.72
N LEU A 121 9.02 9.14 5.57
CA LEU A 121 9.17 7.68 5.44
C LEU A 121 10.56 7.24 5.93
N VAL A 122 11.59 8.06 5.71
CA VAL A 122 12.94 7.77 6.18
C VAL A 122 12.98 7.67 7.72
N THR A 123 12.12 8.39 8.42
CA THR A 123 12.08 8.46 9.88
C THR A 123 11.33 7.26 10.51
N LEU A 124 10.43 6.58 9.78
CA LEU A 124 9.95 5.23 10.16
C LEU A 124 11.10 4.22 10.29
N PHE A 125 12.27 4.54 9.71
CA PHE A 125 13.44 3.67 9.72
C PHE A 125 14.41 3.91 10.86
N ASN A 126 14.02 4.59 11.94
CA ASN A 126 14.79 4.59 13.20
C ASN A 126 14.73 3.23 13.95
N ASN A 127 14.78 2.12 13.19
CA ASN A 127 15.10 0.74 13.60
C ASN A 127 14.04 -0.07 14.35
N LYS A 128 12.75 0.29 14.29
CA LYS A 128 11.69 -0.48 15.00
C LYS A 128 10.80 -1.36 14.12
N VAL A 129 10.88 -1.22 12.80
CA VAL A 129 10.09 -2.00 11.84
C VAL A 129 10.99 -2.93 11.04
N ASN A 130 10.51 -4.14 10.76
CA ASN A 130 11.26 -5.11 9.95
C ASN A 130 10.78 -5.03 8.51
N LYS A 131 11.43 -4.25 7.65
CA LYS A 131 10.97 -4.01 6.26
C LYS A 131 10.94 -5.27 5.38
N ALA A 132 11.61 -6.36 5.78
CA ALA A 132 11.56 -7.64 5.09
C ALA A 132 10.36 -8.51 5.52
N GLN A 133 9.70 -8.18 6.63
CA GLN A 133 8.58 -8.94 7.18
C GLN A 133 7.32 -8.10 7.37
N ASP A 134 7.46 -6.78 7.43
CA ASP A 134 6.36 -5.84 7.46
C ASP A 134 5.93 -5.50 6.03
N MET A 135 4.64 -5.29 5.85
CA MET A 135 4.07 -4.63 4.69
C MET A 135 3.97 -3.13 4.97
N LEU A 136 4.39 -2.29 4.02
CA LEU A 136 4.04 -0.88 4.05
C LEU A 136 2.68 -0.64 3.40
N LEU A 137 1.73 -0.08 4.15
CA LEU A 137 0.53 0.51 3.59
C LEU A 137 0.71 2.03 3.51
N PHE A 138 0.88 2.55 2.30
CA PHE A 138 0.83 3.98 2.03
C PHE A 138 -0.61 4.35 1.66
N TYR A 139 -1.24 5.23 2.43
CA TYR A 139 -2.61 5.67 2.23
C TYR A 139 -2.65 7.17 1.93
N ALA A 140 -3.40 7.58 0.92
CA ALA A 140 -3.80 8.96 0.69
C ALA A 140 -5.33 9.05 0.66
N PHE A 141 -5.91 10.06 1.29
CA PHE A 141 -7.37 10.21 1.29
C PHE A 141 -7.89 10.43 -0.14
N THR A 142 -7.21 11.27 -0.91
CA THR A 142 -7.50 11.53 -2.32
C THR A 142 -6.42 10.94 -3.22
N THR A 143 -6.73 10.68 -4.50
CA THR A 143 -5.70 10.41 -5.50
C THR A 143 -4.68 11.56 -5.51
N PRO A 144 -3.38 11.29 -5.64
CA PRO A 144 -2.41 12.37 -5.69
C PRO A 144 -2.66 13.28 -6.90
N CYS A 145 -2.48 14.58 -6.72
CA CYS A 145 -2.77 15.53 -7.79
C CYS A 145 -1.77 15.37 -8.95
N GLY A 146 -2.15 15.83 -10.14
CA GLY A 146 -1.28 15.74 -11.31
C GLY A 146 0.11 16.37 -11.13
N LYS A 147 0.23 17.48 -10.37
CA LYS A 147 1.54 18.11 -10.08
C LYS A 147 2.46 17.19 -9.26
N CYS A 148 1.91 16.38 -8.36
CA CYS A 148 2.66 15.43 -7.53
C CYS A 148 3.32 14.33 -8.36
N PHE A 149 2.74 14.00 -9.51
CA PHE A 149 3.22 12.95 -10.41
C PHE A 149 3.77 13.47 -11.74
N GLN A 150 3.70 14.76 -12.02
CA GLN A 150 4.23 15.34 -13.26
C GLN A 150 5.76 15.47 -13.19
N LEU A 151 6.46 14.80 -14.11
CA LEU A 151 7.91 14.93 -14.27
C LEU A 151 8.32 16.39 -14.55
N GLY A 152 9.41 16.83 -13.91
CA GLY A 152 9.94 18.19 -14.05
C GLY A 152 9.16 19.29 -13.31
N SER A 153 8.04 18.96 -12.64
CA SER A 153 7.33 19.91 -11.77
C SER A 153 8.09 20.10 -10.45
N THR A 154 8.06 21.31 -9.88
CA THR A 154 8.64 21.59 -8.55
C THR A 154 7.93 20.84 -7.42
N GLY A 155 6.73 20.31 -7.68
CA GLY A 155 5.96 19.47 -6.76
C GLY A 155 6.07 17.98 -7.03
N ASN A 156 6.94 17.54 -7.96
CA ASN A 156 7.10 16.13 -8.29
C ASN A 156 7.62 15.34 -7.08
N ASN A 157 6.93 14.25 -6.77
CA ASN A 157 7.21 13.41 -5.63
C ASN A 157 7.63 12.00 -6.01
N LEU A 158 7.69 11.63 -7.28
CA LEU A 158 7.89 10.25 -7.73
C LEU A 158 9.16 9.60 -7.13
N ASP A 159 10.29 10.31 -7.13
CA ASP A 159 11.53 9.87 -6.47
C ASP A 159 11.34 9.63 -4.96
N ARG A 160 10.58 10.50 -4.29
CA ARG A 160 10.29 10.38 -2.86
C ARG A 160 9.34 9.23 -2.56
N TYR A 161 8.32 9.04 -3.39
CA TYR A 161 7.44 7.88 -3.30
C TYR A 161 8.19 6.57 -3.58
N ASN A 162 9.21 6.57 -4.45
CA ASN A 162 9.97 5.34 -4.73
C ASN A 162 10.63 4.76 -3.46
N GLN A 163 10.72 5.51 -2.36
CA GLN A 163 11.12 4.99 -1.04
C GLN A 163 10.18 3.91 -0.49
N ILE A 164 8.92 3.79 -0.94
CA ILE A 164 8.03 2.69 -0.54
C ILE A 164 8.60 1.30 -0.88
N ARG A 165 9.44 1.23 -1.93
CA ARG A 165 10.17 0.02 -2.37
C ARG A 165 11.25 -0.44 -1.38
N LEU A 166 11.43 0.25 -0.26
CA LEU A 166 12.27 -0.22 0.84
C LEU A 166 11.65 -1.41 1.60
N TRP A 167 10.34 -1.63 1.45
CA TRP A 167 9.66 -2.81 1.97
C TRP A 167 9.54 -3.86 0.88
N GLN A 168 9.71 -5.13 1.26
CA GLN A 168 9.52 -6.25 0.34
C GLN A 168 8.05 -6.38 -0.08
N SER A 169 7.12 -6.04 0.81
CA SER A 169 5.68 -6.00 0.54
C SER A 169 5.15 -4.59 0.78
N TYR A 170 4.37 -4.06 -0.15
CA TYR A 170 3.76 -2.74 -0.01
C TYR A 170 2.46 -2.63 -0.82
N ALA A 171 1.62 -1.68 -0.40
CA ALA A 171 0.42 -1.27 -1.10
C ALA A 171 0.29 0.27 -1.03
N ALA A 172 0.09 0.90 -2.19
CA ALA A 172 -0.27 2.30 -2.30
C ALA A 172 -1.79 2.40 -2.50
N VAL A 173 -2.47 3.06 -1.59
CA VAL A 173 -3.93 3.10 -1.50
C VAL A 173 -4.42 4.53 -1.54
N PHE A 174 -5.51 4.78 -2.28
CA PHE A 174 -6.30 6.00 -2.15
C PHE A 174 -7.80 5.72 -2.06
N SER A 175 -8.59 6.66 -1.54
CA SER A 175 -10.05 6.48 -1.40
C SER A 175 -10.87 7.31 -2.39
N GLU A 176 -10.63 8.61 -2.44
CA GLU A 176 -11.40 9.55 -3.24
C GLU A 176 -10.65 9.94 -4.51
N VAL A 177 -11.36 10.16 -5.61
CA VAL A 177 -10.76 10.80 -6.79
C VAL A 177 -10.57 12.28 -6.49
N PHE A 178 -9.35 12.79 -6.60
CA PHE A 178 -9.07 14.20 -6.39
C PHE A 178 -9.81 15.05 -7.41
N GLN A 179 -10.71 15.89 -6.91
CA GLN A 179 -11.40 16.91 -7.69
C GLN A 179 -10.89 18.30 -7.25
N PRO A 180 -10.19 19.05 -8.11
CA PRO A 180 -9.77 20.40 -7.78
C PRO A 180 -11.00 21.29 -7.58
N ARG A 181 -10.98 22.14 -6.55
CA ARG A 181 -12.08 23.03 -6.19
C ARG A 181 -12.45 24.00 -7.32
N ASP A 182 -11.45 24.52 -8.02
CA ASP A 182 -11.64 25.38 -9.18
C ASP A 182 -11.30 24.67 -10.48
N LYS A 183 -12.17 24.83 -11.49
CA LYS A 183 -11.92 24.31 -12.85
C LYS A 183 -10.65 24.90 -13.49
N LYS A 184 -10.16 26.02 -12.98
CA LYS A 184 -8.91 26.68 -13.41
C LYS A 184 -7.66 26.05 -12.78
N ASP A 185 -7.83 25.36 -11.65
CA ASP A 185 -6.78 24.57 -10.99
C ASP A 185 -6.74 23.12 -11.50
N ARG A 186 -7.69 22.73 -12.37
CA ARG A 186 -7.50 21.58 -13.25
C ARG A 186 -6.29 21.89 -14.10
N LEU A 187 -5.17 21.23 -13.78
CA LEU A 187 -4.03 21.18 -14.67
C LEU A 187 -4.54 20.79 -16.06
N PRO A 188 -4.23 21.58 -17.10
CA PRO A 188 -4.41 21.09 -18.45
C PRO A 188 -3.60 19.80 -18.59
N ASP A 189 -4.26 18.76 -19.08
CA ASP A 189 -3.67 17.52 -19.60
C ASP A 189 -3.16 16.45 -18.64
N VAL A 190 -3.28 16.59 -17.31
CA VAL A 190 -3.08 15.41 -16.44
C VAL A 190 -4.40 14.65 -16.29
N ASN A 191 -4.63 13.71 -17.20
CA ASN A 191 -5.56 12.63 -16.99
C ASN A 191 -5.16 11.89 -15.70
N MET A 192 -6.05 11.80 -14.72
CA MET A 192 -5.77 11.15 -13.43
C MET A 192 -5.38 9.68 -13.62
N GLY A 193 -5.96 9.00 -14.61
CA GLY A 193 -5.52 7.67 -15.03
C GLY A 193 -4.07 7.67 -15.54
N ALA A 194 -3.66 8.69 -16.31
CA ALA A 194 -2.26 8.82 -16.73
C ALA A 194 -1.31 9.14 -15.55
N ALA A 195 -1.77 9.87 -14.54
CA ALA A 195 -1.00 10.14 -13.33
C ALA A 195 -0.75 8.86 -12.52
N ILE A 196 -1.78 8.02 -12.35
CA ILE A 196 -1.68 6.70 -11.71
C ILE A 196 -0.81 5.77 -12.56
N GLN A 197 -0.97 5.78 -13.89
CA GLN A 197 -0.13 5.00 -14.81
C GLN A 197 1.33 5.39 -14.67
N LEU A 198 1.63 6.68 -14.64
CA LEU A 198 2.97 7.20 -14.46
C LEU A 198 3.54 6.82 -13.09
N PHE A 199 2.72 6.88 -12.03
CA PHE A 199 3.13 6.44 -10.69
C PHE A 199 3.50 4.95 -10.67
N GLY A 200 2.66 4.07 -11.21
CA GLY A 200 2.95 2.63 -11.29
C GLY A 200 4.13 2.29 -12.21
N ASN A 201 4.30 3.02 -13.30
CA ASN A 201 5.38 2.81 -14.27
C ASN A 201 6.68 3.54 -13.91
N TYR A 202 6.69 4.32 -12.83
CA TYR A 202 7.85 5.11 -12.48
C TYR A 202 9.04 4.22 -12.10
N GLN A 203 10.08 4.26 -12.94
CA GLN A 203 11.34 3.54 -12.75
C GLN A 203 12.32 4.41 -11.96
N GLY A 204 12.29 4.28 -10.64
CA GLY A 204 13.20 4.99 -9.73
C GLY A 204 14.45 4.18 -9.35
N PRO A 205 15.31 4.74 -8.48
CA PRO A 205 16.53 4.08 -8.00
C PRO A 205 16.30 2.75 -7.27
N ARG A 206 15.08 2.48 -6.80
CA ARG A 206 14.69 1.24 -6.08
C ARG A 206 13.84 0.29 -6.91
N GLY A 207 13.78 0.52 -8.23
CA GLY A 207 12.95 -0.26 -9.14
C GLY A 207 11.64 0.44 -9.48
N GLN A 208 10.84 -0.23 -10.33
CA GLN A 208 9.49 0.17 -10.69
C GLN A 208 8.54 0.01 -9.51
N ILE A 209 7.54 0.89 -9.36
CA ILE A 209 6.53 0.77 -8.29
C ILE A 209 5.51 -0.34 -8.57
N GLY A 210 5.09 -0.51 -9.82
CA GLY A 210 4.12 -1.54 -10.22
C GLY A 210 2.68 -1.07 -10.03
N LEU A 211 1.84 -1.25 -11.07
CA LEU A 211 0.40 -0.96 -10.98
C LEU A 211 -0.35 -1.95 -10.09
N ASP A 212 0.15 -3.18 -10.02
CA ASP A 212 -0.34 -4.28 -9.19
C ASP A 212 -0.22 -4.01 -7.69
N HIS A 213 0.55 -2.99 -7.30
CA HIS A 213 0.67 -2.51 -5.93
C HIS A 213 -0.17 -1.25 -5.63
N ILE A 214 -1.00 -0.80 -6.58
CA ILE A 214 -1.81 0.41 -6.45
C ILE A 214 -3.29 0.03 -6.39
N PHE A 215 -3.98 0.53 -5.37
CA PHE A 215 -5.35 0.16 -5.08
C PHE A 215 -6.21 1.38 -4.78
N ARG A 216 -7.49 1.29 -5.11
CA ARG A 216 -8.50 2.21 -4.62
C ARG A 216 -9.34 1.51 -3.56
N CYS A 217 -9.50 2.12 -2.39
CA CYS A 217 -10.31 1.59 -1.30
C CYS A 217 -11.37 2.60 -0.89
N MET A 218 -12.64 2.26 -1.12
CA MET A 218 -13.78 3.16 -0.94
C MET A 218 -14.82 2.57 0.00
N LYS A 219 -15.62 3.45 0.63
CA LYS A 219 -16.79 3.04 1.42
C LYS A 219 -18.01 3.11 0.51
N PRO A 220 -18.61 1.99 0.10
CA PRO A 220 -19.88 2.05 -0.61
C PRO A 220 -20.92 2.74 0.27
N GLU A 221 -21.82 3.50 -0.35
CA GLU A 221 -22.91 4.16 0.36
C GLU A 221 -23.73 3.13 1.17
N GLY A 222 -24.05 3.47 2.42
CA GLY A 222 -24.77 2.57 3.33
C GLY A 222 -23.93 1.39 3.88
N SER A 223 -22.71 1.17 3.41
CA SER A 223 -21.83 0.12 3.94
C SER A 223 -21.08 0.59 5.19
N LYS A 224 -20.85 -0.33 6.13
CA LYS A 224 -19.92 -0.11 7.26
C LYS A 224 -18.49 -0.52 6.93
N SER A 225 -18.29 -1.25 5.84
CA SER A 225 -17.01 -1.85 5.44
C SER A 225 -16.42 -1.16 4.22
N MET A 226 -15.09 -1.05 4.20
CA MET A 226 -14.34 -0.72 2.99
C MET A 226 -14.44 -1.85 1.96
N VAL A 227 -14.33 -1.46 0.69
CA VAL A 227 -14.04 -2.36 -0.43
C VAL A 227 -12.83 -1.81 -1.16
N CYS A 228 -11.89 -2.68 -1.52
CA CYS A 228 -10.71 -2.32 -2.29
C CYS A 228 -10.74 -2.96 -3.68
N ILE A 229 -10.24 -2.25 -4.67
CA ILE A 229 -10.04 -2.70 -6.04
C ILE A 229 -8.58 -2.50 -6.44
N SER A 230 -8.07 -3.36 -7.32
CA SER A 230 -6.78 -3.15 -7.99
C SER A 230 -6.91 -2.05 -9.03
N CYS A 231 -5.89 -1.21 -9.16
CA CYS A 231 -5.79 -0.28 -10.28
C CYS A 231 -5.13 -0.88 -11.50
N ASP A 232 -4.53 -2.07 -11.41
CA ASP A 232 -4.03 -2.80 -12.59
C ASP A 232 -5.15 -3.53 -13.32
N ASN A 233 -5.35 -3.18 -14.59
CA ASN A 233 -6.21 -3.86 -15.55
C ASN A 233 -5.40 -4.30 -16.77
N GLY A 234 -4.40 -5.17 -16.56
CA GLY A 234 -3.57 -5.70 -17.64
C GLY A 234 -2.61 -4.66 -18.22
N ASN A 235 -1.88 -3.96 -17.34
CA ASN A 235 -0.96 -2.86 -17.61
C ASN A 235 -1.60 -1.50 -17.94
N GLN A 236 -2.93 -1.42 -17.88
CA GLN A 236 -3.67 -0.16 -17.93
C GLN A 236 -4.27 0.15 -16.57
N VAL A 237 -4.53 1.43 -16.31
CA VAL A 237 -5.25 1.82 -15.09
C VAL A 237 -6.73 1.51 -15.24
N ALA A 238 -7.30 0.80 -14.26
CA ALA A 238 -8.75 0.56 -14.20
C ALA A 238 -9.52 1.89 -14.05
N ASP A 239 -10.60 2.08 -14.82
CA ASP A 239 -11.37 3.35 -14.85
C ASP A 239 -11.87 3.76 -13.46
N GLN A 240 -12.28 2.77 -12.66
CA GLN A 240 -12.75 2.94 -11.28
C GLN A 240 -11.69 3.55 -10.35
N CYS A 241 -10.40 3.55 -10.74
CA CYS A 241 -9.33 4.18 -9.98
C CYS A 241 -9.19 5.69 -10.24
N PHE A 242 -9.85 6.25 -11.26
CA PHE A 242 -9.78 7.67 -11.58
C PHE A 242 -11.12 8.31 -11.98
N SER A 243 -12.20 7.53 -11.95
CA SER A 243 -13.58 7.97 -12.18
C SER A 243 -14.51 7.42 -11.09
N ASP A 244 -15.52 8.22 -10.73
CA ASP A 244 -16.66 7.80 -9.92
C ASP A 244 -17.90 7.50 -10.79
N GLU A 245 -17.79 7.70 -12.10
CA GLU A 245 -18.81 7.38 -13.09
C GLU A 245 -18.61 5.93 -13.57
N ASP A 246 -19.70 5.15 -13.53
CA ASP A 246 -19.79 3.77 -14.06
C ASP A 246 -19.80 3.73 -15.60
#